data_AF-A0A6P0XSC8-F1
#
_entry.id   AF-A0A6P0XSC8-F1
#
_cell.length_a   1.000
_cell.length_b   1.000
_cell.length_c   1.000
_cell.angle_alpha   90.00
_cell.angle_beta   90.00
_cell.angle_gamma   90.00
#
_symmetry.space_group_name_H-M   'P 1'
#
loop_
_entity.id
_entity.type
_entity.pdbx_description
1 polymer ?
#
loop_
_entity_poly.entity_id
_entity_poly.type
_entity_poly.pdbx_seq_one_letter_code
_entity_poly.pdbx_strand_id
1 'polypeptide(L)'
;CRNTLQELGGLESLADYLVEDYELGRRVWTSGKKMVLLPYIIDVVVDLKNWRQWWTHQIYWDQNTYLARSGPFIATILIKAVPFAILFAVARMGDLLGLGVLGITIGLRLLTSGIILKELEDAEGLKSLYLLPLRDIFGLIFFALALTKRTVVWRGIKYKLINNGKMVPIRKEELKIRPKI
;
A
#
# COMPACT_ATOMS: atom_id res chain seq x y z
N CYS A 1 -0.58 -27.49 -8.54
CA CYS A 1 -1.22 -26.68 -7.47
C CYS A 1 -2.73 -26.87 -7.27
N ARG A 2 -3.49 -27.51 -8.19
CA ARG A 2 -4.95 -27.70 -8.01
C ARG A 2 -5.33 -28.47 -6.73
N ASN A 3 -4.66 -29.57 -6.42
CA ASN A 3 -4.95 -30.37 -5.21
C ASN A 3 -4.68 -29.60 -3.92
N THR A 4 -3.58 -28.84 -3.85
CA THR A 4 -3.27 -27.98 -2.70
C THR A 4 -4.31 -26.88 -2.50
N LEU A 5 -4.88 -26.35 -3.59
CA LEU A 5 -5.94 -25.36 -3.48
C LEU A 5 -7.24 -25.96 -2.93
N GLN A 6 -7.56 -27.21 -3.31
CA GLN A 6 -8.71 -27.94 -2.78
C GLN A 6 -8.52 -28.28 -1.30
N GLU A 7 -7.31 -28.69 -0.88
CA GLU A 7 -6.96 -28.94 0.53
C GLU A 7 -7.12 -27.70 1.42
N LEU A 8 -6.98 -26.49 0.86
CA LEU A 8 -7.08 -25.21 1.59
C LEU A 8 -8.49 -24.59 1.57
N GLY A 9 -9.51 -25.34 1.12
CA GLY A 9 -10.91 -24.92 1.07
C GLY A 9 -11.39 -24.39 -0.28
N GLY A 10 -10.56 -24.48 -1.34
CA GLY A 10 -10.92 -24.02 -2.68
C GLY A 10 -11.00 -22.50 -2.83
N LEU A 11 -11.10 -22.02 -4.07
CA LEU A 11 -11.23 -20.59 -4.40
C LEU A 11 -12.47 -19.95 -3.80
N GLU A 12 -13.55 -20.73 -3.67
CA GLU A 12 -14.83 -20.23 -3.15
C GLU A 12 -14.72 -19.77 -1.69
N SER A 13 -13.88 -20.43 -0.88
CA SER A 13 -13.60 -20.03 0.51
C SER A 13 -12.74 -18.77 0.65
N LEU A 14 -12.22 -18.23 -0.45
CA LEU A 14 -11.46 -16.98 -0.50
C LEU A 14 -12.33 -15.80 -0.94
N ALA A 15 -13.50 -16.04 -1.55
CA ALA A 15 -14.37 -15.00 -2.10
C ALA A 15 -14.89 -13.99 -1.07
N ASP A 16 -14.90 -14.36 0.22
CA ASP A 16 -15.31 -13.49 1.32
C ASP A 16 -14.19 -12.57 1.86
N TYR A 17 -12.95 -12.73 1.38
CA TYR A 17 -11.78 -11.98 1.86
C TYR A 17 -11.40 -10.84 0.90
N LEU A 18 -11.04 -9.68 1.47
CA LEU A 18 -10.70 -8.46 0.71
C LEU A 18 -9.42 -8.62 -0.13
N VAL A 19 -8.49 -9.45 0.34
CA VAL A 19 -7.15 -9.65 -0.24
C VAL A 19 -6.94 -11.17 -0.36
N GLU A 20 -7.53 -11.74 -1.41
CA GLU A 20 -7.59 -13.19 -1.68
C GLU A 20 -6.18 -13.81 -1.75
N ASP A 21 -5.23 -13.09 -2.34
CA ASP A 21 -3.81 -13.45 -2.49
C ASP A 21 -3.09 -13.50 -1.13
N TYR A 22 -3.36 -12.55 -0.23
CA TYR A 22 -2.80 -12.56 1.11
C TYR A 22 -3.30 -13.76 1.93
N GLU A 23 -4.60 -14.01 1.93
CA GLU A 23 -5.19 -15.12 2.69
C GLU A 23 -4.78 -16.47 2.13
N LEU A 24 -4.69 -16.60 0.80
CA LEU A 24 -4.12 -17.79 0.17
C LEU A 24 -2.67 -18.01 0.63
N GLY A 25 -1.83 -16.97 0.59
CA GLY A 25 -0.44 -17.04 1.06
C GLY A 25 -0.34 -17.43 2.53
N ARG A 26 -1.19 -16.85 3.39
CA ARG A 26 -1.26 -17.17 4.81
C ARG A 26 -1.64 -18.65 5.04
N ARG A 27 -2.68 -19.14 4.36
CA ARG A 27 -3.13 -20.54 4.47
C ARG A 27 -2.06 -21.52 3.99
N VAL A 28 -1.38 -21.22 2.87
CA VAL A 28 -0.25 -22.02 2.37
C VAL A 28 0.89 -22.03 3.39
N TRP A 29 1.25 -20.88 3.96
CA TRP A 29 2.29 -20.79 4.99
C TRP A 29 1.97 -21.64 6.22
N THR A 30 0.74 -21.56 6.72
CA THR A 30 0.31 -22.32 7.91
C THR A 30 0.11 -23.81 7.63
N SER A 31 -0.01 -24.21 6.36
CA SER A 31 -0.18 -25.63 5.95
C SER A 31 1.10 -26.46 5.95
N GLY A 32 2.25 -25.86 6.32
CA GLY A 32 3.55 -26.55 6.34
C GLY A 32 4.15 -26.80 4.95
N LYS A 33 3.56 -26.24 3.89
CA LYS A 33 4.07 -26.37 2.52
C LYS A 33 5.23 -25.40 2.29
N LYS A 34 6.21 -25.83 1.50
CA LYS A 34 7.38 -25.00 1.13
C LYS A 34 6.97 -23.92 0.14
N MET A 35 7.09 -22.66 0.52
CA MET A 35 7.02 -21.53 -0.42
C MET A 35 8.43 -21.22 -0.93
N VAL A 36 8.57 -21.11 -2.25
CA VAL A 36 9.81 -20.73 -2.94
C VAL A 36 9.52 -19.50 -3.76
N LEU A 37 10.34 -18.46 -3.59
CA LEU A 37 10.34 -17.29 -4.46
C LEU A 37 11.20 -17.61 -5.68
N LEU A 38 10.61 -17.55 -6.87
CA LEU A 38 11.35 -17.69 -8.11
C LEU A 38 12.04 -16.36 -8.44
N PRO A 39 13.29 -16.36 -8.92
CA PRO A 39 14.00 -15.15 -9.33
C PRO A 39 13.53 -14.71 -10.73
N TYR A 40 12.21 -14.63 -10.92
CA TYR A 40 11.59 -14.21 -12.18
C TYR A 40 10.78 -12.95 -11.93
N ILE A 41 11.08 -11.91 -12.71
CA ILE A 41 10.37 -10.64 -12.67
C ILE A 41 9.25 -10.71 -13.70
N ILE A 42 8.02 -10.42 -13.27
CA ILE A 42 6.85 -10.36 -14.14
C ILE A 42 6.45 -8.89 -14.25
N ASP A 43 6.36 -8.39 -15.48
CA ASP A 43 5.86 -7.04 -15.73
C ASP A 43 4.35 -6.98 -15.53
N VAL A 44 3.92 -6.07 -14.66
CA VAL A 44 2.49 -5.77 -14.45
C VAL A 44 2.23 -4.37 -14.96
N VAL A 45 1.53 -4.29 -16.10
CA VAL A 45 1.11 -3.01 -16.67
C VAL A 45 -0.25 -2.63 -16.09
N VAL A 46 -0.30 -1.51 -15.38
CA VAL A 46 -1.56 -0.91 -14.90
C VAL A 46 -1.95 0.21 -15.86
N ASP A 47 -3.03 0.02 -16.62
CA ASP A 47 -3.56 1.05 -17.53
C ASP A 47 -4.25 2.17 -16.72
N LEU A 48 -3.48 3.20 -16.36
CA LEU A 48 -3.96 4.40 -15.68
C LEU A 48 -4.01 5.54 -16.69
N LYS A 49 -5.20 5.83 -17.21
CA LYS A 49 -5.38 6.78 -18.31
C LYS A 49 -5.10 8.24 -17.89
N ASN A 50 -5.43 8.59 -16.64
CA ASN A 50 -5.37 9.98 -16.14
C ASN A 50 -4.78 10.10 -14.74
N TRP A 51 -4.19 11.25 -14.39
CA TRP A 51 -3.63 11.53 -13.05
C TRP A 51 -4.63 11.35 -11.90
N ARG A 52 -5.92 11.65 -12.13
CA ARG A 52 -6.98 11.43 -11.12
C ARG A 52 -7.22 9.95 -10.84
N GLN A 53 -7.12 9.11 -11.87
CA GLN A 53 -7.23 7.66 -11.71
C GLN A 53 -6.02 7.13 -10.95
N TRP A 54 -4.81 7.61 -11.28
CA TRP A 54 -3.60 7.29 -10.50
C TRP A 54 -3.75 7.68 -9.03
N TRP A 55 -4.18 8.91 -8.73
CA TRP A 55 -4.40 9.39 -7.36
C TRP A 55 -5.39 8.52 -6.58
N THR A 56 -6.53 8.23 -7.20
CA THR A 56 -7.59 7.39 -6.59
C THR A 56 -7.10 5.96 -6.37
N HIS A 57 -6.33 5.43 -7.32
CA HIS A 57 -5.74 4.10 -7.26
C HIS A 57 -4.71 3.99 -6.14
N GLN A 58 -3.81 4.96 -5.97
CA GLN A 58 -2.83 4.97 -4.88
C GLN A 58 -3.51 5.00 -3.50
N ILE A 59 -4.52 5.86 -3.32
CA ILE A 59 -5.29 5.90 -2.08
C ILE A 59 -5.99 4.56 -1.81
N TYR A 60 -6.58 3.96 -2.85
CA TYR A 60 -7.24 2.67 -2.75
C TYR A 60 -6.26 1.55 -2.37
N TRP A 61 -5.05 1.54 -2.93
CA TRP A 61 -3.99 0.61 -2.56
C TRP A 61 -3.60 0.74 -1.09
N ASP A 62 -3.25 1.95 -0.65
CA ASP A 62 -2.88 2.19 0.75
C ASP A 62 -4.02 1.85 1.71
N GLN A 63 -5.27 2.12 1.33
CA GLN A 63 -6.45 1.69 2.08
C GLN A 63 -6.51 0.17 2.17
N ASN A 64 -6.43 -0.57 1.06
CA ASN A 64 -6.48 -2.03 1.10
C ASN A 64 -5.33 -2.62 1.92
N THR A 65 -4.11 -2.08 1.83
CA THR A 65 -2.98 -2.53 2.64
C THR A 65 -3.21 -2.27 4.13
N TYR A 66 -3.69 -1.08 4.50
CA TYR A 66 -4.07 -0.77 5.88
C TYR A 66 -5.15 -1.70 6.40
N LEU A 67 -6.14 -2.03 5.57
CA LEU A 67 -7.24 -2.92 5.93
C LEU A 67 -6.80 -4.38 6.05
N ALA A 68 -5.86 -4.82 5.23
CA ALA A 68 -5.28 -6.16 5.34
C ALA A 68 -4.47 -6.29 6.63
N ARG A 69 -3.59 -5.32 6.93
CA ARG A 69 -2.73 -5.33 8.12
C ARG A 69 -2.43 -3.91 8.63
N SER A 70 -3.27 -3.44 9.55
CA SER A 70 -3.19 -2.08 10.08
C SER A 70 -1.89 -1.80 10.84
N GLY A 71 -1.42 -2.72 11.69
CA GLY A 71 -0.19 -2.55 12.48
C GLY A 71 1.06 -2.35 11.62
N PRO A 72 1.41 -3.32 10.73
CA PRO A 72 2.51 -3.17 9.79
C PRO A 72 2.37 -1.95 8.88
N PHE A 73 1.14 -1.63 8.44
CA PHE A 73 0.92 -0.43 7.63
C PHE A 73 1.27 0.84 8.40
N ILE A 74 0.82 1.00 9.66
CA ILE A 74 1.17 2.17 10.49
C ILE A 74 2.69 2.25 10.66
N ALA A 75 3.37 1.12 10.86
CA ALA A 75 4.83 1.08 10.98
C ALA A 75 5.56 1.58 9.72
N THR A 76 4.92 1.57 8.53
CA THR A 76 5.51 2.12 7.30
C THR A 76 5.79 3.62 7.36
N ILE A 77 5.18 4.35 8.31
CA ILE A 77 5.53 5.76 8.50
C ILE A 77 7.02 5.92 8.85
N LEU A 78 7.60 4.99 9.63
CA LEU A 78 8.99 5.05 10.09
C LEU A 78 10.01 4.98 8.95
N ILE A 79 9.63 4.35 7.83
CA ILE A 79 10.52 4.20 6.66
C ILE A 79 10.35 5.34 5.63
N LYS A 80 9.41 6.29 5.84
CA LYS A 80 9.19 7.44 4.96
C LYS A 80 10.15 8.59 5.31
N ALA A 81 11.44 8.41 5.03
CA ALA A 81 12.48 9.35 5.44
C ALA A 81 12.38 10.75 4.80
N VAL A 82 12.04 10.84 3.50
CA VAL A 82 12.05 12.12 2.74
C VAL A 82 11.11 13.17 3.34
N PRO A 83 9.82 12.89 3.61
CA PRO A 83 8.93 13.86 4.27
C PRO A 83 9.44 14.33 5.64
N PHE A 84 10.01 13.44 6.46
CA PHE A 84 10.56 13.84 7.76
C PHE A 84 11.81 14.70 7.65
N ALA A 85 12.67 14.44 6.66
CA ALA A 85 13.83 15.28 6.38
C ALA A 85 13.40 16.70 5.94
N ILE A 86 12.32 16.83 5.17
CA ILE A 86 11.74 18.13 4.81
C ILE A 86 11.23 18.85 6.07
N LEU A 87 10.44 18.18 6.90
CA LEU A 87 9.94 18.75 8.16
C LEU A 87 11.08 19.20 9.08
N PHE A 88 12.17 18.42 9.16
CA PHE A 88 13.35 18.78 9.94
C PHE A 88 14.05 20.03 9.39
N ALA A 89 14.24 20.12 8.07
CA ALA A 89 14.84 21.30 7.45
C ALA A 89 13.99 22.56 7.68
N VAL A 90 12.66 22.45 7.57
CA VAL A 90 11.72 23.54 7.85
C VAL A 90 11.76 23.95 9.32
N ALA A 91 11.79 23.00 10.24
CA ALA A 91 11.87 23.27 11.68
C ALA A 91 13.16 24.01 12.07
N ARG A 92 14.23 23.84 11.28
CA ARG A 92 15.50 24.57 11.45
C ARG A 92 15.61 25.84 10.62
N MET A 93 14.51 26.29 10.01
CA MET A 93 14.47 27.47 9.14
C MET A 93 15.44 27.41 7.95
N GLY A 94 15.75 26.20 7.46
CA GLY A 94 16.63 26.00 6.31
C GLY A 94 18.10 26.26 6.59
N ASP A 95 18.57 26.07 7.82
CA ASP A 95 20.00 26.15 8.13
C ASP A 95 20.82 25.07 7.40
N LEU A 96 22.16 25.22 7.42
CA LEU A 96 23.07 24.32 6.71
C LEU A 96 22.91 22.85 7.14
N LEU A 97 22.65 22.60 8.43
CA LEU A 97 22.45 21.24 8.94
C LEU A 97 21.12 20.65 8.46
N GLY A 98 20.03 21.41 8.48
CA GLY A 98 18.72 20.99 7.98
C GLY A 98 18.76 20.68 6.49
N LEU A 99 19.37 21.56 5.69
CA LEU A 99 19.58 21.33 4.26
C LEU A 99 20.54 20.16 4.00
N GLY A 100 21.58 19.99 4.81
CA GLY A 100 22.51 18.87 4.72
C GLY A 100 21.81 17.52 4.95
N VAL A 101 20.98 17.41 6.00
CA VAL A 101 20.19 16.20 6.27
C VAL A 101 19.20 15.91 5.14
N LEU A 102 18.52 16.95 4.62
CA LEU A 102 17.61 16.80 3.48
C LEU A 102 18.35 16.31 2.23
N GLY A 103 19.49 16.91 1.90
CA GLY A 103 20.31 16.53 0.76
C GLY A 103 20.82 15.09 0.85
N ILE A 104 21.35 14.69 2.01
CA ILE A 104 21.81 13.31 2.26
C ILE A 104 20.65 12.32 2.14
N THR A 105 19.48 12.65 2.71
CA THR A 105 18.30 11.77 2.68
C THR A 105 17.81 11.56 1.25
N ILE A 106 17.70 12.63 0.46
CA ILE A 106 17.32 12.53 -0.96
C ILE A 106 18.38 11.76 -1.73
N GLY A 107 19.66 12.06 -1.53
CA GLY A 107 20.77 11.38 -2.21
C GLY A 107 20.77 9.87 -1.97
N LEU A 108 20.68 9.44 -0.71
CA LEU A 108 20.59 8.02 -0.35
C LEU A 108 19.34 7.36 -0.93
N ARG A 109 18.20 8.08 -0.93
CA ARG A 109 16.95 7.58 -1.49
C ARG A 109 17.04 7.35 -2.99
N LEU A 110 17.62 8.29 -3.73
CA LEU A 110 17.85 8.15 -5.17
C LEU A 110 18.86 7.03 -5.47
N LEU A 111 19.96 6.94 -4.71
CA LEU A 111 20.99 5.91 -4.89
C LEU A 111 20.43 4.50 -4.70
N THR A 112 19.77 4.26 -3.55
CA THR A 112 19.19 2.95 -3.23
C THR A 112 18.13 2.54 -4.23
N SER A 113 17.25 3.46 -4.64
CA SER A 113 16.26 3.20 -5.68
C SER A 113 16.88 2.98 -7.06
N GLY A 114 17.94 3.71 -7.42
CA GLY A 114 18.65 3.52 -8.68
C GLY A 114 19.32 2.14 -8.77
N ILE A 115 19.93 1.67 -7.66
CA ILE A 115 20.48 0.31 -7.60
C ILE A 115 19.38 -0.73 -7.80
N ILE A 116 18.26 -0.61 -7.06
CA ILE A 116 17.13 -1.55 -7.17
C ILE A 116 16.57 -1.57 -8.60
N LEU A 117 16.32 -0.41 -9.20
CA LEU A 117 15.77 -0.35 -10.56
C LEU A 117 16.73 -0.92 -11.61
N LYS A 118 18.04 -0.76 -11.42
CA LYS A 118 19.04 -1.36 -12.30
C LYS A 118 19.04 -2.89 -12.22
N GLU A 119 18.95 -3.45 -11.01
CA GLU A 119 18.83 -4.90 -10.81
C GLU A 119 17.51 -5.47 -11.35
N LEU A 120 16.45 -4.65 -11.40
CA LEU A 120 15.17 -4.99 -12.01
C LEU A 120 15.13 -4.74 -13.53
N GLU A 121 16.22 -4.26 -14.13
CA GLU A 121 16.30 -3.86 -15.55
C GLU A 121 15.24 -2.83 -15.99
N ASP A 122 14.73 -2.01 -15.06
CA ASP A 122 13.70 -1.00 -15.31
C ASP A 122 14.29 0.32 -15.83
N ALA A 123 14.46 0.41 -17.15
CA ALA A 123 14.98 1.59 -17.82
C ALA A 123 14.07 2.82 -17.70
N GLU A 124 12.74 2.66 -17.65
CA GLU A 124 11.79 3.78 -17.54
C GLU A 124 11.81 4.37 -16.12
N GLY A 125 11.87 3.51 -15.11
CA GLY A 125 12.05 3.90 -13.72
C GLY A 125 13.35 4.70 -13.51
N LEU A 126 14.45 4.27 -14.13
CA LEU A 126 15.74 4.99 -14.05
C LEU A 126 15.67 6.39 -14.67
N LYS A 127 15.02 6.56 -15.83
CA LYS A 127 14.82 7.89 -16.45
C LYS A 127 13.99 8.82 -15.56
N SER A 128 13.02 8.24 -14.84
CA SER A 128 12.06 8.97 -14.02
C SER A 128 12.46 9.08 -12.54
N LEU A 129 13.68 8.67 -12.18
CA LEU A 129 14.15 8.57 -10.80
C LEU A 129 14.07 9.91 -10.05
N TYR A 130 14.22 11.03 -10.76
CA TYR A 130 14.10 12.38 -10.20
C TYR A 130 12.69 12.71 -9.67
N LEU A 131 11.64 11.99 -10.11
CA LEU A 131 10.27 12.14 -9.60
C LEU A 131 10.06 11.43 -8.25
N LEU A 132 11.00 10.59 -7.82
CA LEU A 132 10.88 9.80 -6.61
C LEU A 132 10.69 10.63 -5.32
N PRO A 133 11.42 11.73 -5.08
CA PRO A 133 11.20 12.55 -3.89
C PRO A 133 9.79 13.15 -3.86
N LEU A 134 9.28 13.59 -5.02
CA LEU A 134 7.92 14.09 -5.16
C LEU A 134 6.89 12.98 -4.85
N ARG A 135 7.12 11.76 -5.36
CA ARG A 135 6.30 10.58 -5.07
C ARG A 135 6.30 10.26 -3.57
N ASP A 136 7.44 10.36 -2.89
CA ASP A 136 7.54 10.05 -1.45
C ASP A 136 6.77 11.07 -0.59
N ILE A 137 6.70 12.34 -1.01
CA ILE A 137 5.82 13.36 -0.39
C ILE A 137 4.35 12.95 -0.54
N PHE A 138 3.91 12.62 -1.75
CA PHE A 138 2.55 12.14 -1.98
C PHE A 138 2.25 10.85 -1.20
N GLY A 139 3.25 9.98 -1.05
CA GLY A 139 3.14 8.76 -0.26
C GLY A 139 2.85 9.00 1.24
N LEU A 140 3.22 10.15 1.81
CA LEU A 140 2.79 10.52 3.17
C LEU A 140 1.34 11.01 3.18
N ILE A 141 0.92 11.74 2.14
CA ILE A 141 -0.46 12.22 1.98
C ILE A 141 -1.41 11.02 1.81
N PHE A 142 -1.07 10.06 0.96
CA PHE A 142 -1.85 8.83 0.78
C PHE A 142 -1.98 8.02 2.06
N PHE A 143 -0.87 7.88 2.80
CA PHE A 143 -0.87 7.25 4.11
C PHE A 143 -1.85 7.93 5.09
N ALA A 144 -1.81 9.26 5.20
CA ALA A 144 -2.74 10.01 6.05
C ALA A 144 -4.21 9.88 5.60
N LEU A 145 -4.46 9.90 4.29
CA LEU A 145 -5.80 9.71 3.73
C LEU A 145 -6.33 8.29 3.95
N ALA A 146 -5.46 7.27 3.89
CA ALA A 146 -5.81 5.89 4.15
C ALA A 146 -6.22 5.67 5.61
N LEU A 147 -5.55 6.30 6.56
CA LEU A 147 -5.92 6.25 7.99
C LEU A 147 -7.26 6.94 8.28
N THR A 148 -7.63 7.95 7.49
CA THR A 148 -8.83 8.76 7.75
C THR A 148 -10.13 8.09 7.25
N LYS A 149 -10.07 7.28 6.18
CA LYS A 149 -11.26 6.64 5.58
C LYS A 149 -11.38 5.18 5.99
N ARG A 150 -12.39 4.87 6.81
CA ARG A 150 -12.73 3.50 7.27
C ARG A 150 -13.72 2.74 6.37
N THR A 151 -13.97 3.22 5.14
CA THR A 151 -14.95 2.62 4.22
C THR A 151 -14.35 2.48 2.83
N VAL A 152 -14.42 1.29 2.24
CA VAL A 152 -13.91 1.01 0.89
C VAL A 152 -15.06 0.67 -0.04
N VAL A 153 -14.97 1.14 -1.29
CA VAL A 153 -15.88 0.73 -2.35
C VAL A 153 -15.22 -0.43 -3.10
N TRP A 154 -15.79 -1.62 -2.99
CA TRP A 154 -15.35 -2.81 -3.71
C TRP A 154 -16.47 -3.30 -4.62
N ARG A 155 -16.20 -3.54 -5.91
CA ARG A 155 -17.21 -3.91 -6.93
C ARG A 155 -18.51 -3.06 -6.89
N GLY A 156 -18.38 -1.75 -6.59
CA GLY A 156 -19.53 -0.82 -6.52
C GLY A 156 -20.30 -0.82 -5.19
N ILE A 157 -19.93 -1.65 -4.22
CA ILE A 157 -20.58 -1.74 -2.90
C ILE A 157 -19.65 -1.12 -1.84
N LYS A 158 -20.20 -0.29 -0.96
CA LYS A 158 -19.46 0.27 0.18
C LYS A 158 -19.36 -0.79 1.29
N TYR A 159 -18.17 -1.06 1.79
CA TYR A 159 -17.92 -1.97 2.90
C TYR A 159 -17.37 -1.19 4.10
N LYS A 160 -17.79 -1.60 5.31
CA LYS A 160 -17.24 -1.16 6.59
C LYS A 160 -16.53 -2.36 7.19
N LEU A 161 -15.28 -2.18 7.61
CA LEU A 161 -14.53 -3.29 8.20
C LEU A 161 -14.82 -3.46 9.68
N ILE A 162 -14.89 -4.72 10.08
CA ILE A 162 -14.85 -5.19 11.47
C ILE A 162 -13.44 -5.69 11.79
N ASN A 163 -13.05 -5.71 13.08
CA ASN A 163 -11.76 -6.24 13.54
C ASN A 163 -11.64 -7.73 13.20
N ASN A 164 -11.10 -8.06 12.01
CA ASN A 164 -10.49 -9.35 11.61
C ASN A 164 -10.20 -9.47 10.09
N GLY A 165 -10.23 -8.37 9.33
CA GLY A 165 -10.08 -8.43 7.86
C GLY A 165 -11.34 -8.93 7.13
N LYS A 166 -12.44 -9.17 7.85
CA LYS A 166 -13.75 -9.48 7.26
C LYS A 166 -14.47 -8.20 6.83
N MET A 167 -15.05 -8.23 5.64
CA MET A 167 -15.84 -7.13 5.09
C MET A 167 -17.31 -7.32 5.43
N VAL A 168 -17.97 -6.28 5.96
CA VAL A 168 -19.43 -6.25 6.04
C VAL A 168 -19.92 -5.19 5.04
N PRO A 169 -20.79 -5.55 4.09
CA PRO A 169 -21.37 -4.56 3.18
C PRO A 169 -22.18 -3.55 4.01
N ILE A 170 -21.94 -2.26 3.79
CA ILE A 170 -22.79 -1.19 4.30
C ILE A 170 -24.09 -1.25 3.50
N ARG A 171 -25.02 -2.09 3.93
CA ARG A 171 -26.37 -2.10 3.39
C ARG A 171 -26.98 -0.73 3.68
N LYS A 172 -27.65 -0.12 2.68
CA LYS A 172 -28.26 1.24 2.77
C LYS A 172 -29.29 1.41 3.91
N GLU A 173 -29.57 0.38 4.70
CA GLU A 173 -30.59 0.33 5.75
C GLU A 173 -30.10 0.78 7.14
N GLU A 174 -28.79 0.87 7.40
CA GLU A 174 -28.27 1.32 8.72
C GLU A 174 -28.31 2.85 8.94
N LEU A 175 -28.74 3.65 7.95
CA LEU A 175 -28.97 5.09 8.13
C LEU A 175 -30.29 5.42 8.86
N LYS A 176 -31.08 4.41 9.27
CA LYS A 176 -32.35 4.61 10.01
C LYS A 176 -32.28 4.40 11.53
N ILE A 177 -31.13 4.02 12.10
CA ILE A 177 -31.02 3.81 13.56
C ILE A 177 -30.11 4.88 14.19
N ARG A 178 -30.57 6.14 14.14
CA ARG A 178 -30.35 7.06 15.26
C ARG A 178 -31.69 7.22 15.96
N PRO A 179 -31.90 6.68 17.17
CA PRO A 179 -33.00 7.20 17.99
C PRO A 179 -32.67 8.66 18.29
N LYS A 180 -33.59 9.56 17.94
CA LYS A 180 -33.67 10.88 18.58
C LYS A 180 -33.85 10.63 20.07
N ILE A 181 -32.86 11.03 20.86
CA ILE A 181 -33.08 11.52 22.21
C ILE A 181 -32.39 12.87 22.26
#